data_AF-A0ABD4QUM8-F1
#
_entry.id   AF-A0ABD4QUM8-F1
#
_cell.length_a   1.000
_cell.length_b   1.000
_cell.length_c   1.000
_cell.angle_alpha   90.00
_cell.angle_beta   90.00
_cell.angle_gamma   90.00
#
_symmetry.space_group_name_H-M   'P 1'
#
loop_
_entity.id
_entity.type
_entity.pdbx_description
1 polymer ?
#
loop_
_entity_poly.entity_id
_entity_poly.type
_entity_poly.pdbx_seq_one_letter_code
_entity_poly.pdbx_strand_id
1 'polypeptide(L)'
;QVDSVYTNADGVIYIGSEYDEKKANCKPISDVYFTLNPKSENAKEVYSSILSAYMSDKKIQLRIKEGSNQCELAYVRLSLSL
;
A
#
# COMPACT_ATOMS: atom_id res chain seq x y z
N GLN A 1 -2.46 9.63 5.18
CA GLN A 1 -3.59 8.67 5.11
C GLN A 1 -3.55 7.95 3.76
N VAL A 2 -4.32 6.89 3.53
CA VAL A 2 -4.47 6.33 2.16
C VAL A 2 -5.51 7.17 1.43
N ASP A 3 -5.16 7.71 0.27
CA ASP A 3 -6.03 8.59 -0.52
C ASP A 3 -6.56 7.94 -1.80
N SER A 4 -5.92 6.86 -2.23
CA SER A 4 -6.26 6.16 -3.46
C SER A 4 -5.85 4.69 -3.38
N VAL A 5 -6.76 3.82 -3.83
CA VAL A 5 -6.53 2.39 -3.97
C VAL A 5 -7.13 1.98 -5.31
N TYR A 6 -6.32 1.42 -6.22
CA TYR A 6 -6.84 0.89 -7.48
C TYR A 6 -6.03 -0.31 -7.96
N THR A 7 -6.69 -1.16 -8.75
CA THR A 7 -6.10 -2.37 -9.34
C THR A 7 -6.00 -2.17 -10.85
N ASN A 8 -4.83 -2.41 -11.44
CA ASN A 8 -4.67 -2.31 -12.90
C ASN A 8 -5.13 -3.59 -13.62
N ALA A 9 -5.04 -3.58 -14.95
CA ALA A 9 -5.41 -4.72 -15.80
C ALA A 9 -4.58 -5.99 -15.55
N ASP A 10 -3.36 -5.86 -15.02
CA ASP A 10 -2.47 -6.97 -14.66
C ASP A 10 -2.74 -7.52 -13.25
N GLY A 11 -3.69 -6.92 -12.52
CA GLY A 11 -4.02 -7.27 -11.15
C GLY A 11 -3.09 -6.66 -10.09
N VAL A 12 -2.11 -5.85 -10.48
CA VAL A 12 -1.26 -5.12 -9.52
C VAL A 12 -2.10 -4.07 -8.81
N ILE A 13 -2.02 -4.08 -7.49
CA ILE A 13 -2.75 -3.16 -6.62
C ILE A 13 -1.81 -2.00 -6.28
N TYR A 14 -2.26 -0.79 -6.55
CA TYR A 14 -1.57 0.46 -6.24
C TYR A 14 -2.22 1.13 -5.05
N ILE A 15 -1.38 1.65 -4.17
CA ILE A 15 -1.78 2.34 -2.95
C ILE A 15 -1.08 3.69 -2.93
N GLY A 16 -1.86 4.76 -3.03
CA GLY A 16 -1.39 6.14 -2.84
C GLY A 16 -1.65 6.61 -1.41
N SER A 17 -0.81 7.52 -0.95
CA SER A 17 -1.00 8.18 0.33
C SER A 17 -0.79 9.68 0.21
N GLU A 18 -1.29 10.43 1.18
CA GLU A 18 -1.09 11.88 1.26
C GLU A 18 0.38 12.29 1.53
N TYR A 19 1.28 11.31 1.67
CA TYR A 19 2.68 11.53 1.97
C TYR A 19 3.53 11.38 0.70
N ASP A 20 4.79 11.80 0.80
CA ASP A 20 5.74 11.67 -0.32
C ASP A 20 6.38 10.27 -0.31
N GLU A 21 5.92 9.36 -1.18
CA GLU A 21 6.41 7.99 -1.31
C GLU A 21 7.90 7.93 -1.68
N LYS A 22 8.48 8.98 -2.27
CA LYS A 22 9.91 9.04 -2.61
C LYS A 22 10.81 9.09 -1.38
N LYS A 23 10.25 9.41 -0.21
CA LYS A 23 10.97 9.38 1.08
C LYS A 23 11.07 7.99 1.67
N ALA A 24 10.30 7.02 1.15
CA ALA A 24 10.45 5.63 1.52
C ALA A 24 11.72 5.06 0.87
N ASN A 25 12.38 4.12 1.55
CA ASN A 25 13.57 3.45 1.03
C ASN A 25 13.17 2.34 0.02
N CYS A 26 12.58 2.75 -1.11
CA CYS A 26 12.17 1.91 -2.24
C CYS A 26 11.98 2.78 -3.49
N LYS A 27 11.71 2.17 -4.65
CA LYS A 27 11.36 2.91 -5.88
C LYS A 27 9.86 2.84 -6.16
N PRO A 28 9.10 3.93 -5.97
CA PRO A 28 7.65 3.91 -6.18
C PRO A 28 7.31 3.81 -7.66
N ILE A 29 6.17 3.20 -7.97
CA ILE A 29 5.67 3.17 -9.35
C ILE A 29 5.08 4.54 -9.70
N SER A 30 5.45 5.05 -10.88
CA SER A 30 5.05 6.38 -11.36
C SER A 30 5.35 7.49 -10.36
N ASP A 31 6.38 7.29 -9.52
CA ASP A 31 6.80 8.25 -8.49
C ASP A 31 5.81 8.50 -7.34
N VAL A 32 4.69 7.77 -7.26
CA VAL A 32 3.59 8.08 -6.31
C VAL A 32 2.92 6.85 -5.65
N TYR A 33 3.23 5.62 -6.06
CA TYR A 33 2.50 4.44 -5.55
C TYR A 33 3.39 3.42 -4.85
N PHE A 34 2.91 2.96 -3.69
CA PHE A 34 3.23 1.64 -3.15
C PHE A 34 2.49 0.56 -3.93
N THR A 35 3.01 -0.66 -3.93
CA THR A 35 2.36 -1.79 -4.62
C THR A 35 2.09 -2.96 -3.69
N LEU A 36 1.08 -3.74 -4.03
CA LEU A 36 0.86 -5.06 -3.44
C LEU A 36 0.91 -6.11 -4.55
N ASN A 37 1.76 -7.12 -4.37
CA ASN A 37 1.90 -8.23 -5.30
C ASN A 37 0.64 -9.12 -5.25
N PRO A 38 -0.11 -9.24 -6.36
CA PRO A 38 -1.35 -10.03 -6.40
C PRO A 38 -1.13 -11.53 -6.29
N LYS A 39 0.11 -12.00 -6.50
CA LYS A 39 0.47 -13.42 -6.40
C LYS A 39 0.82 -13.85 -4.97
N SER A 40 0.90 -12.92 -4.02
CA SER A 40 1.09 -13.25 -2.62
C SER A 40 -0.15 -13.96 -2.07
N GLU A 41 0.03 -15.06 -1.35
CA GLU A 41 -1.08 -15.87 -0.81
C GLU A 41 -2.04 -15.05 0.06
N ASN A 42 -1.51 -14.02 0.73
CA ASN A 42 -2.24 -13.12 1.63
C ASN A 42 -2.67 -11.78 0.99
N ALA A 43 -2.63 -11.66 -0.34
CA ALA A 43 -2.93 -10.40 -1.01
C ALA A 43 -4.34 -9.88 -0.71
N LYS A 44 -5.33 -10.78 -0.58
CA LYS A 44 -6.73 -10.41 -0.31
C LYS A 44 -6.93 -9.84 1.09
N GLU A 45 -6.23 -10.38 2.08
CA GLU A 45 -6.27 -9.96 3.47
C GLU A 45 -5.64 -8.56 3.63
N VAL A 46 -4.49 -8.35 2.98
CA VAL A 46 -3.82 -7.04 2.96
C VAL A 46 -4.69 -6.01 2.26
N TYR A 47 -5.22 -6.34 1.07
CA TYR A 47 -6.14 -5.46 0.33
C TYR A 47 -7.37 -5.11 1.15
N SER A 48 -8.02 -6.09 1.79
CA SER A 48 -9.21 -5.86 2.61
C SER A 48 -8.93 -4.94 3.80
N SER A 49 -7.75 -5.05 4.40
CA SER A 49 -7.32 -4.17 5.50
C SER A 49 -7.12 -2.72 5.03
N ILE A 50 -6.47 -2.53 3.88
CA ILE A 50 -6.28 -1.21 3.26
C ILE A 50 -7.63 -0.61 2.86
N LEU A 51 -8.48 -1.39 2.19
CA LEU A 51 -9.81 -0.96 1.76
C LEU A 51 -10.66 -0.56 2.97
N SER A 52 -10.61 -1.32 4.07
CA SER A 52 -11.33 -0.98 5.29
C SER A 52 -10.84 0.35 5.89
N ALA A 53 -9.52 0.59 5.94
CA ALA A 53 -8.97 1.86 6.40
C ALA A 53 -9.40 3.03 5.50
N TYR A 54 -9.32 2.84 4.18
CA TYR A 54 -9.73 3.82 3.19
C TYR A 54 -11.21 4.20 3.33
N MET A 55 -12.11 3.20 3.37
CA MET A 55 -13.55 3.41 3.49
C MET A 55 -13.98 4.01 4.83
N SER A 56 -13.20 3.79 5.88
CA SER A 56 -13.51 4.30 7.24
C SER A 56 -12.82 5.62 7.58
N ASP A 57 -12.11 6.22 6.63
CA ASP A 57 -11.33 7.44 6.85
C ASP A 57 -10.36 7.30 8.04
N LYS A 58 -9.71 6.12 8.15
CA LYS A 58 -8.78 5.80 9.23
C LYS A 58 -7.34 5.71 8.75
N LYS A 59 -6.42 6.05 9.66
CA LYS A 59 -5.00 5.84 9.45
C LYS A 59 -4.68 4.34 9.46
N ILE A 60 -3.75 3.94 8.59
CA ILE A 60 -3.18 2.60 8.54
C ILE A 60 -1.66 2.74 8.44
N GLN A 61 -0.92 1.84 9.09
CA GLN A 61 0.52 1.77 8.91
C GLN A 61 0.81 0.91 7.69
N LEU A 62 1.53 1.48 6.72
CA LEU A 62 2.07 0.78 5.57
C LEU A 62 3.57 0.53 5.81
N ARG A 63 4.01 -0.72 5.69
CA ARG A 63 5.44 -1.05 5.70
C ARG A 63 5.83 -1.61 4.36
N ILE A 64 6.87 -1.05 3.76
CA ILE A 64 7.46 -1.51 2.50
C ILE A 64 8.50 -2.61 2.72
N LYS A 65 8.80 -3.36 1.66
CA LYS A 65 10.04 -4.09 1.48
C LYS A 65 11.14 -3.10 1.08
N GLU A 66 12.10 -2.91 1.97
CA GLU A 66 13.24 -2.00 1.79
C GLU A 66 14.04 -2.37 0.53
N GLY A 67 14.46 -1.36 -0.25
CA GLY A 67 15.22 -1.54 -1.49
C GLY A 67 14.43 -2.13 -2.67
N SER A 68 13.11 -2.32 -2.54
CA SER A 68 12.29 -2.89 -3.63
C SER A 68 12.12 -1.91 -4.80
N ASN A 69 12.16 -2.43 -6.04
CA ASN A 69 12.03 -1.64 -7.26
C ASN A 69 10.58 -1.20 -7.59
N GLN A 70 9.61 -1.55 -6.75
CA GLN A 70 8.18 -1.22 -6.94
C GLN A 70 7.50 -0.78 -5.63
N CYS A 71 8.27 -0.48 -4.59
CA CYS A 71 7.73 -0.16 -3.27
C CYS A 71 6.67 -1.16 -2.79
N GLU A 72 6.99 -2.45 -2.91
CA GLU A 72 6.07 -3.52 -2.53
C GLU A 72 5.84 -3.50 -1.02
N LEU A 73 4.59 -3.66 -0.59
CA LEU A 73 4.23 -3.76 0.82
C LEU A 73 4.77 -5.07 1.42
N ALA A 74 5.44 -4.96 2.56
CA ALA A 74 5.82 -6.07 3.43
C ALA A 74 4.66 -6.46 4.37
N TYR A 75 4.00 -5.46 4.96
CA TYR A 75 2.80 -5.66 5.77
C TYR A 75 2.00 -4.36 5.90
N VAL A 76 0.76 -4.51 6.36
CA VAL A 76 -0.07 -3.39 6.82
C VAL A 76 -0.55 -3.66 8.23
N ARG A 77 -0.77 -2.59 9.01
CA ARG A 77 -1.26 -2.71 10.38
C ARG A 77 -2.34 -1.68 10.65
N LEU A 78 -3.53 -2.18 10.96
CA LEU A 78 -4.61 -1.39 11.54
C LEU A 78 -4.36 -1.23 13.04
N SER A 79 -4.44 0.01 13.53
CA SER A 79 -4.30 0.31 14.96
C SER A 79 -5.17 1.50 15.30
N LEU A 80 -5.81 1.45 16.46
CA LEU A 80 -6.62 2.56 16.99
C LEU A 80 -5.77 3.69 17.59
N SER A 81 -4.45 3.47 17.73
CA SER A 81 -3.52 4.33 18.46
C SER A 81 -2.30 4.77 17.64
N LEU A 82 -2.48 5.01 16.33
CA LEU A 82 -1.41 5.52 15.46
C LEU A 82 -1.00 6.96 15.78
#